data_AF-A0A453HH45-F1
#
_entry.id   AF-A0A453HH45-F1
#
_cell.length_a   1.000
_cell.length_b   1.000
_cell.length_c   1.000
_cell.angle_alpha   90.00
_cell.angle_beta   90.00
_cell.angle_gamma   90.00
#
_symmetry.space_group_name_H-M   'P 1'
#
loop_
_entity.id
_entity.type
_entity.pdbx_description
1 polymer ?
#
loop_
_entity_poly.entity_id
_entity_poly.type
_entity_poly.pdbx_seq_one_letter_code
_entity_poly.pdbx_strand_id
1 'polypeptide(L)'
;MAQMLMQLQALPVMPFLIIVPGKCKLRIGSILFCKTRGFLNGYPVTLFNELYYLNAGGTIWTDGLPPIQSLTAIGGKKFSLDMSNGETDDDNEMNPQTNTATDILHQMASVLERIHASLASNSAIGTTLLQGEENIGQFLYLEGIEYYMWNTYDVHFYSSFSLIMLFPKLQLSVQRDFAAAVMMHDPEKLKLLHDGKLAARKVLGAVPHDLGLYDPWFKVNAYTLHNTDRWKDLNPKFVLQVYRDVVATGDKSFARAVWPSVYMAMAYMEQFDKDKDGMIENEDFPDQTYDVWSMAGVSAYCGGLWVAALQAASALAHEVGDKASEKLFWNKYEKAKSVYDKKLWNGSYFNYDDAGTKASTSIHADQLAGQWYAKACGLSSIVDKDKSQSALEKIYTFNVMKFKDGNRGAINGMWPDGTLDMSTMQSREIWPGVTYALAASMIQEGMVEEGFKTAEGVYHAAWSSEGLGYAFQTPESWNNDDEYRSLCYMRPLAIWAIQWALSNPKLHKEPQTDITQDSFPKNQFSYARIAKLLQLPEDESSKSVPRVIYEIVRNRFTS
;
A
#
# COMPACT_ATOMS: atom_id res chain seq x y z
N MET A 1 -23.16 -8.52 22.33
CA MET A 1 -21.81 -8.66 22.92
C MET A 1 -21.51 -10.08 23.37
N ALA A 2 -22.27 -10.71 24.29
CA ALA A 2 -22.03 -12.09 24.74
C ALA A 2 -22.23 -13.18 23.66
N GLN A 3 -23.19 -13.04 22.75
CA GLN A 3 -23.39 -14.00 21.63
C GLN A 3 -22.34 -13.85 20.51
N MET A 4 -21.84 -12.63 20.25
CA MET A 4 -20.74 -12.38 19.31
C MET A 4 -19.41 -12.92 19.86
N LEU A 5 -19.21 -12.83 21.18
CA LEU A 5 -18.09 -13.46 21.90
C LEU A 5 -18.15 -14.99 21.84
N MET A 6 -19.35 -15.60 21.87
CA MET A 6 -19.49 -17.07 21.77
C MET A 6 -19.24 -17.63 20.38
N GLN A 7 -19.55 -16.91 19.30
CA GLN A 7 -19.20 -17.36 17.94
C GLN A 7 -17.70 -17.22 17.64
N LEU A 8 -17.02 -16.25 18.26
CA LEU A 8 -15.56 -16.10 18.16
C LEU A 8 -14.77 -17.07 19.08
N GLN A 9 -15.44 -17.70 20.06
CA GLN A 9 -14.86 -18.70 20.96
C GLN A 9 -14.67 -20.09 20.32
N ALA A 10 -15.24 -20.34 19.13
CA ALA A 10 -15.08 -21.62 18.42
C ALA A 10 -13.76 -21.70 17.61
N LEU A 11 -12.97 -20.62 17.55
CA LEU A 11 -11.66 -20.58 16.90
C LEU A 11 -10.56 -20.91 17.92
N PRO A 12 -9.76 -21.98 17.75
CA PRO A 12 -8.73 -22.41 18.71
C PRO A 12 -7.55 -21.44 18.91
N VAL A 13 -7.59 -20.23 18.34
CA VAL A 13 -6.41 -19.35 18.18
C VAL A 13 -6.68 -17.89 18.60
N MET A 14 -7.86 -17.54 19.14
CA MET A 14 -8.11 -16.14 19.52
C MET A 14 -7.43 -15.74 20.84
N PRO A 15 -6.74 -14.60 20.90
CA PRO A 15 -6.25 -14.05 22.15
C PRO A 15 -7.42 -13.56 23.03
N PHE A 16 -7.52 -14.10 24.24
CA PHE A 16 -8.60 -13.81 25.20
C PHE A 16 -8.82 -12.30 25.42
N LEU A 17 -10.08 -11.85 25.37
CA LEU A 17 -10.52 -10.57 25.93
C LEU A 17 -10.62 -10.73 27.45
N ILE A 18 -9.62 -10.23 28.19
CA ILE A 18 -9.64 -10.23 29.65
C ILE A 18 -9.94 -8.81 30.13
N ILE A 19 -11.13 -8.62 30.68
CA ILE A 19 -11.45 -7.45 31.52
C ILE A 19 -10.92 -7.78 32.91
N VAL A 20 -9.86 -7.09 33.37
CA VAL A 20 -9.35 -7.25 34.74
C VAL A 20 -10.14 -6.32 35.66
N PRO A 21 -11.04 -6.81 36.53
CA PRO A 21 -11.81 -5.95 37.41
C PRO A 21 -10.87 -5.26 38.41
N GLY A 22 -11.01 -3.95 38.60
CA GLY A 22 -10.25 -3.18 39.60
C GLY A 22 -8.90 -2.61 39.12
N LYS A 23 -8.43 -2.94 37.93
CA LYS A 23 -7.31 -2.24 37.26
C LYS A 23 -7.84 -1.73 35.93
N CYS A 24 -7.79 -0.42 35.68
CA CYS A 24 -8.26 0.20 34.43
C CYS A 24 -7.40 -0.23 33.21
N LYS A 25 -7.42 -1.51 32.87
CA LYS A 25 -6.62 -2.18 31.85
C LYS A 25 -7.53 -3.18 31.12
N LEU A 26 -7.73 -2.97 29.82
CA LEU A 26 -8.31 -3.97 28.94
C LEU A 26 -7.15 -4.66 28.21
N ARG A 27 -7.23 -5.98 28.01
CA ARG A 27 -6.19 -6.73 27.29
C ARG A 27 -6.83 -7.54 26.17
N ILE A 28 -6.31 -7.39 24.97
CA ILE A 28 -6.57 -8.28 23.83
C ILE A 28 -5.23 -8.89 23.43
N GLY A 29 -5.03 -10.16 23.77
CA GLY A 29 -3.75 -10.84 23.54
C GLY A 29 -2.57 -10.22 24.27
N SER A 30 -1.52 -9.85 23.54
CA SER A 30 -0.35 -9.16 24.09
C SER A 30 -0.57 -7.64 24.26
N ILE A 31 -1.62 -7.08 23.67
CA ILE A 31 -1.86 -5.63 23.64
C ILE A 31 -2.54 -5.19 24.92
N LEU A 32 -1.89 -4.28 25.64
CA LEU A 32 -2.41 -3.68 26.86
C LEU A 32 -3.02 -2.31 26.56
N PHE A 33 -4.33 -2.21 26.71
CA PHE A 33 -5.04 -0.94 26.70
C PHE A 33 -5.02 -0.38 28.12
N CYS A 34 -4.07 0.50 28.41
CA CYS A 34 -4.15 1.30 29.62
C CYS A 34 -5.25 2.34 29.44
N LYS A 35 -6.11 2.54 30.43
CA LYS A 35 -6.92 3.75 30.52
C LYS A 35 -5.97 4.91 30.85
N THR A 36 -5.22 5.40 29.87
CA THR A 36 -4.49 6.66 30.01
C THR A 36 -5.53 7.74 30.30
N ARG A 37 -5.33 8.49 31.38
CA ARG A 37 -6.11 9.69 31.68
C ARG A 37 -5.95 10.61 30.46
N GLY A 38 -7.00 10.77 29.66
CA GLY A 38 -6.95 11.60 28.45
C GLY A 38 -7.63 11.01 27.21
N PHE A 39 -8.03 9.73 27.19
CA PHE A 39 -8.88 9.26 26.10
C PHE A 39 -10.19 10.02 26.07
N LEU A 40 -10.45 10.75 24.97
CA LEU A 40 -11.75 11.33 24.68
C LEU A 40 -12.82 10.23 24.69
N ASN A 41 -14.00 10.58 25.19
CA ASN A 41 -15.16 9.70 25.21
C ASN A 41 -15.42 9.19 23.79
N GLY A 42 -15.44 7.87 23.58
CA GLY A 42 -15.71 7.26 22.29
C GLY A 42 -14.54 6.46 21.69
N TYR A 43 -13.28 6.86 21.88
CA TYR A 43 -12.15 6.19 21.18
C TYR A 43 -12.08 4.66 21.41
N PRO A 44 -12.13 4.13 22.65
CA PRO A 44 -12.14 2.69 22.85
C PRO A 44 -13.37 1.99 22.23
N VAL A 45 -14.52 2.67 22.24
CA VAL A 45 -15.77 2.13 21.66
C VAL A 45 -15.59 1.97 20.16
N THR A 46 -15.12 3.01 19.49
CA THR A 46 -14.84 3.00 18.05
C THR A 46 -13.78 1.98 17.69
N LEU A 47 -12.65 1.97 18.40
CA LEU A 47 -11.50 1.09 18.12
C LEU A 47 -11.90 -0.39 18.08
N PHE A 48 -12.70 -0.84 19.04
CA PHE A 48 -13.13 -2.24 19.08
C PHE A 48 -14.31 -2.53 18.17
N ASN A 49 -15.25 -1.59 18.01
CA ASN A 49 -16.42 -1.86 17.20
C ASN A 49 -16.12 -1.80 15.69
N GLU A 50 -15.15 -1.01 15.21
CA GLU A 50 -14.71 -1.01 13.80
C GLU A 50 -14.18 -2.40 13.36
N LEU A 51 -13.69 -3.23 14.30
CA LEU A 51 -13.29 -4.62 14.00
C LEU A 51 -14.46 -5.50 13.52
N TYR A 52 -15.71 -5.06 13.64
CA TYR A 52 -16.86 -5.78 13.06
C TYR A 52 -16.63 -6.11 11.57
N TYR A 53 -15.89 -5.25 10.86
CA TYR A 53 -15.65 -5.39 9.44
C TYR A 53 -14.82 -6.63 9.08
N LEU A 54 -13.95 -7.12 9.98
CA LEU A 54 -13.21 -8.38 9.77
C LEU A 54 -14.14 -9.62 9.69
N ASN A 55 -15.41 -9.48 10.03
CA ASN A 55 -16.44 -10.50 9.83
C ASN A 55 -17.49 -10.04 8.80
N ALA A 56 -17.95 -8.79 8.87
CA ALA A 56 -18.98 -8.27 7.99
C ALA A 56 -18.51 -8.00 6.55
N GLY A 57 -17.19 -7.84 6.33
CA GLY A 57 -16.56 -7.57 5.04
C GLY A 57 -16.47 -8.79 4.11
N GLY A 58 -17.42 -9.72 4.19
CA GLY A 58 -17.45 -10.91 3.33
C GLY A 58 -16.25 -11.84 3.49
N THR A 59 -15.63 -11.88 4.67
CA THR A 59 -14.34 -12.53 4.87
C THR A 59 -14.33 -14.03 4.52
N ILE A 60 -13.30 -14.45 3.78
CA ILE A 60 -13.01 -15.84 3.42
C ILE A 60 -11.63 -16.18 3.98
N TRP A 61 -11.53 -17.31 4.68
CA TRP A 61 -10.26 -17.85 5.14
C TRP A 61 -10.20 -19.32 4.73
N THR A 62 -9.22 -19.66 3.88
CA THR A 62 -9.06 -21.03 3.36
C THR A 62 -8.33 -21.93 4.37
N ASP A 63 -8.42 -23.24 4.16
CA ASP A 63 -7.76 -24.27 4.99
C ASP A 63 -6.29 -24.54 4.58
N GLY A 64 -5.76 -23.77 3.62
CA GLY A 64 -4.41 -23.92 3.09
C GLY A 64 -4.25 -24.99 2.02
N LEU A 65 -5.33 -25.68 1.62
CA LEU A 65 -5.28 -26.57 0.46
C LEU A 65 -5.07 -25.76 -0.85
N PRO A 66 -4.39 -26.33 -1.85
CA PRO A 66 -4.24 -25.67 -3.14
C PRO A 66 -5.62 -25.34 -3.73
N PRO A 67 -5.82 -24.12 -4.24
CA PRO A 67 -7.10 -23.75 -4.83
C PRO A 67 -7.36 -24.58 -6.09
N ILE A 68 -8.61 -24.99 -6.27
CA ILE A 68 -9.04 -25.72 -7.47
C ILE A 68 -9.31 -24.70 -8.57
N GLN A 69 -8.45 -24.69 -9.59
CA GLN A 69 -8.60 -23.78 -10.73
C GLN A 69 -9.85 -24.13 -11.54
N SER A 70 -10.67 -23.12 -11.86
CA SER A 70 -11.79 -23.31 -12.78
C SER A 70 -11.31 -23.59 -14.21
N LEU A 71 -11.86 -24.62 -14.85
CA LEU A 71 -11.58 -24.97 -16.25
C LEU A 71 -11.92 -23.82 -17.23
N THR A 72 -12.80 -22.89 -16.85
CA THR A 72 -13.15 -21.70 -17.66
C THR A 72 -12.09 -20.59 -17.63
N ALA A 73 -11.09 -20.67 -16.74
CA ALA A 73 -9.98 -19.71 -16.65
C ALA A 73 -8.78 -20.07 -17.54
N ILE A 74 -8.81 -21.24 -18.20
CA ILE A 74 -7.72 -21.73 -19.06
C ILE A 74 -7.85 -21.08 -20.45
N GLY A 75 -7.24 -19.89 -20.62
CA GLY A 75 -7.18 -19.19 -21.90
C GLY A 75 -6.14 -18.05 -21.90
N GLY A 76 -5.28 -18.02 -22.93
CA GLY A 76 -4.18 -17.05 -23.11
C GLY A 76 -2.85 -17.47 -22.48
N LYS A 77 -1.70 -17.04 -23.05
CA LYS A 77 -0.35 -17.32 -22.51
C LYS A 77 -0.07 -16.44 -21.27
N LYS A 78 -0.71 -16.76 -20.13
CA LYS A 78 -0.46 -16.17 -18.80
C LYS A 78 0.79 -16.81 -18.18
N PHE A 79 1.54 -16.07 -17.38
CA PHE A 79 2.69 -16.62 -16.65
C PHE A 79 2.96 -15.88 -15.34
N SER A 80 3.69 -16.55 -14.44
CA SER A 80 4.27 -15.98 -13.23
C SER A 80 5.76 -16.34 -13.17
N LEU A 81 6.60 -15.42 -12.68
CA LEU A 81 8.01 -15.70 -12.41
C LEU A 81 8.14 -16.37 -11.04
N ASP A 82 8.45 -17.66 -11.03
CA ASP A 82 8.68 -18.42 -9.81
C ASP A 82 10.14 -18.27 -9.35
N MET A 83 10.34 -17.69 -8.18
CA MET A 83 11.66 -17.53 -7.55
C MET A 83 11.99 -18.65 -6.55
N SER A 84 11.11 -19.66 -6.39
CA SER A 84 11.22 -20.67 -5.33
C SER A 84 12.24 -21.79 -5.60
N ASN A 85 12.89 -21.82 -6.76
CA ASN A 85 13.88 -22.86 -7.11
C ASN A 85 15.19 -22.25 -7.62
N GLY A 86 16.15 -22.07 -6.72
CA GLY A 86 17.54 -22.34 -7.07
C GLY A 86 17.75 -23.84 -6.91
N GLU A 87 18.00 -24.55 -8.01
CA GLU A 87 18.53 -25.92 -7.92
C GLU A 87 19.81 -25.85 -7.08
N THR A 88 19.76 -26.47 -5.90
CA THR A 88 20.92 -26.73 -5.07
C THR A 88 21.75 -27.81 -5.76
N ASP A 89 22.59 -27.40 -6.71
CA ASP A 89 23.77 -28.17 -7.08
C ASP A 89 24.97 -27.63 -6.28
N ASP A 90 25.44 -28.50 -5.40
CA ASP A 90 26.69 -28.53 -4.64
C ASP A 90 26.90 -27.62 -3.40
N ASP A 91 27.21 -28.33 -2.32
CA ASP A 91 27.80 -27.90 -1.04
C ASP A 91 29.14 -27.15 -1.21
N ASN A 92 29.13 -25.91 -1.69
CA ASN A 92 30.30 -25.03 -1.59
C ASN A 92 29.92 -23.60 -1.25
N GLU A 93 30.50 -23.13 -0.14
CA GLU A 93 30.68 -21.73 0.30
C GLU A 93 29.69 -20.69 -0.27
N MET A 94 28.77 -20.28 0.60
CA MET A 94 27.92 -19.10 0.50
C MET A 94 28.70 -17.90 -0.11
N ASN A 95 28.55 -17.68 -1.41
CA ASN A 95 29.23 -16.60 -2.10
C ASN A 95 28.54 -15.28 -1.71
N PRO A 96 29.23 -14.31 -1.06
CA PRO A 96 28.61 -13.08 -0.53
C PRO A 96 28.13 -12.07 -1.59
N GLN A 97 27.91 -12.52 -2.83
CA GLN A 97 27.56 -11.70 -3.99
C GLN A 97 26.31 -12.23 -4.72
N THR A 98 25.30 -12.68 -3.98
CA THR A 98 23.97 -12.94 -4.57
C THR A 98 23.41 -11.64 -5.13
N ASN A 99 23.38 -11.54 -6.46
CA ASN A 99 22.89 -10.36 -7.17
C ASN A 99 21.44 -10.61 -7.55
N THR A 100 20.48 -10.13 -6.73
CA THR A 100 19.03 -10.23 -6.97
C THR A 100 18.66 -9.92 -8.43
N ALA A 101 19.33 -8.92 -9.02
CA ALA A 101 19.11 -8.52 -10.41
C ALA A 101 19.51 -9.61 -11.42
N THR A 102 20.59 -10.34 -11.17
CA THR A 102 21.04 -11.46 -12.01
C THR A 102 20.05 -12.61 -11.94
N ASP A 103 19.57 -12.95 -10.74
CA ASP A 103 18.61 -14.05 -10.53
C ASP A 103 17.29 -13.75 -11.23
N ILE A 104 16.79 -12.51 -11.11
CA ILE A 104 15.61 -12.05 -11.83
C ILE A 104 15.81 -12.13 -13.35
N LEU A 105 16.94 -11.63 -13.87
CA LEU A 105 17.21 -11.68 -15.32
C LEU A 105 17.32 -13.11 -15.85
N HIS A 106 17.91 -14.02 -15.07
CA HIS A 106 17.99 -15.44 -15.39
C HIS A 106 16.60 -16.07 -15.43
N GLN A 107 15.75 -15.80 -14.45
CA GLN A 107 14.37 -16.30 -14.43
C GLN A 107 13.51 -15.72 -15.54
N MET A 108 13.65 -14.42 -15.87
CA MET A 108 12.99 -13.82 -17.03
C MET A 108 13.39 -14.52 -18.33
N ALA A 109 14.67 -14.88 -18.49
CA ALA A 109 15.15 -15.62 -19.66
C ALA A 109 14.59 -17.06 -19.70
N SER A 110 14.61 -17.77 -18.58
CA SER A 110 14.04 -19.12 -18.43
C SER A 110 12.55 -19.15 -18.74
N VAL A 111 11.78 -18.16 -18.27
CA VAL A 111 10.35 -18.08 -18.55
C VAL A 111 10.07 -17.75 -20.02
N LEU A 112 10.89 -16.94 -20.69
CA LEU A 112 10.79 -16.76 -22.15
C LEU A 112 10.96 -18.10 -22.90
N GLU A 113 11.83 -18.99 -22.43
CA GLU A 113 11.98 -20.34 -22.99
C GLU A 113 10.77 -21.23 -22.66
N ARG A 114 10.22 -21.15 -21.43
CA ARG A 114 9.06 -21.94 -20.98
C ARG A 114 7.70 -21.45 -21.48
N ILE A 115 7.55 -20.18 -21.86
CA ILE A 115 6.34 -19.63 -22.52
C ILE A 115 6.09 -20.34 -23.87
N HIS A 116 7.12 -20.93 -24.46
CA HIS A 116 6.99 -21.82 -25.62
C HIS A 116 6.59 -23.26 -25.26
N ALA A 117 6.61 -23.65 -23.97
CA ALA A 117 6.43 -25.01 -23.46
C ALA A 117 5.20 -25.23 -22.53
N SER A 118 4.26 -24.29 -22.45
CA SER A 118 2.91 -24.48 -21.82
C SER A 118 2.84 -24.70 -20.29
N LEU A 119 3.92 -24.51 -19.52
CA LEU A 119 4.03 -24.97 -18.12
C LEU A 119 4.27 -23.85 -17.06
N ALA A 120 3.80 -22.62 -17.28
CA ALA A 120 3.92 -21.56 -16.27
C ALA A 120 2.69 -21.50 -15.35
N SER A 121 2.92 -21.39 -14.03
CA SER A 121 1.86 -21.08 -13.06
C SER A 121 1.22 -19.74 -13.40
N ASN A 122 -0.11 -19.66 -13.32
CA ASN A 122 -0.93 -18.51 -13.71
C ASN A 122 -1.70 -17.93 -12.51
N SER A 123 -1.22 -18.16 -11.30
CA SER A 123 -1.89 -17.78 -10.06
C SER A 123 -0.96 -17.05 -9.10
N ALA A 124 -1.53 -16.09 -8.38
CA ALA A 124 -0.89 -15.30 -7.34
C ALA A 124 -1.04 -15.97 -5.96
N ILE A 125 -0.71 -17.26 -5.88
CA ILE A 125 -0.83 -18.03 -4.63
C ILE A 125 0.42 -17.79 -3.79
N GLY A 126 0.30 -17.02 -2.71
CA GLY A 126 1.41 -16.66 -1.84
C GLY A 126 1.99 -17.83 -1.03
N THR A 127 1.28 -18.96 -0.91
CA THR A 127 1.79 -20.13 -0.18
C THR A 127 3.02 -20.77 -0.85
N THR A 128 3.28 -20.48 -2.13
CA THR A 128 4.54 -20.86 -2.80
C THR A 128 5.77 -20.14 -2.25
N LEU A 129 5.57 -19.02 -1.54
CA LEU A 129 6.62 -18.23 -0.90
C LEU A 129 6.88 -18.64 0.55
N LEU A 130 6.29 -19.74 1.03
CA LEU A 130 6.61 -20.29 2.36
C LEU A 130 7.98 -21.01 2.31
N GLN A 131 8.89 -20.61 3.19
CA GLN A 131 10.18 -21.24 3.48
C GLN A 131 10.10 -22.16 4.71
N GLY A 132 9.19 -23.14 4.65
CA GLY A 132 9.00 -24.13 5.72
C GLY A 132 8.19 -23.65 6.92
N GLU A 133 7.57 -22.47 6.85
CA GLU A 133 6.61 -22.03 7.87
C GLU A 133 5.27 -22.78 7.76
N GLU A 134 4.48 -22.71 8.83
CA GLU A 134 3.11 -23.23 8.86
C GLU A 134 2.24 -22.52 7.82
N ASN A 135 1.63 -23.30 6.92
CA ASN A 135 0.59 -22.80 6.02
C ASN A 135 -0.70 -22.64 6.81
N ILE A 136 -1.08 -21.39 7.07
CA ILE A 136 -2.31 -21.04 7.79
C ILE A 136 -3.50 -20.75 6.87
N GLY A 137 -3.37 -21.02 5.56
CA GLY A 137 -4.37 -20.63 4.56
C GLY A 137 -4.28 -19.17 4.12
N GLN A 138 -5.00 -18.85 3.05
CA GLN A 138 -5.11 -17.52 2.48
C GLN A 138 -6.35 -16.78 3.00
N PHE A 139 -6.27 -15.46 3.01
CA PHE A 139 -7.26 -14.59 3.64
C PHE A 139 -7.77 -13.53 2.66
N LEU A 140 -9.08 -13.51 2.46
CA LEU A 140 -9.77 -12.50 1.67
C LEU A 140 -10.78 -11.73 2.50
N TYR A 141 -10.89 -10.42 2.24
CA TYR A 141 -12.07 -9.63 2.59
C TYR A 141 -12.39 -8.64 1.48
N LEU A 142 -13.63 -8.16 1.42
CA LEU A 142 -14.07 -7.19 0.45
C LEU A 142 -13.54 -5.80 0.79
N GLU A 143 -13.40 -4.98 -0.23
CA GLU A 143 -13.22 -3.53 -0.09
C GLU A 143 -14.42 -2.88 0.61
N GLY A 144 -15.63 -3.18 0.12
CA GLY A 144 -16.88 -2.81 0.74
C GLY A 144 -18.05 -3.59 0.14
N ILE A 145 -19.26 -3.43 0.68
CA ILE A 145 -20.44 -4.18 0.19
C ILE A 145 -20.94 -3.68 -1.17
N GLU A 146 -20.53 -2.48 -1.60
CA GLU A 146 -20.86 -1.95 -2.93
C GLU A 146 -19.73 -2.20 -3.94
N TYR A 147 -18.51 -2.46 -3.44
CA TYR A 147 -17.28 -2.62 -4.21
C TYR A 147 -16.73 -4.03 -3.99
N TYR A 148 -17.24 -4.98 -4.77
CA TYR A 148 -16.91 -6.40 -4.62
C TYR A 148 -15.53 -6.72 -5.21
N MET A 149 -14.47 -6.28 -4.53
CA MET A 149 -13.08 -6.56 -4.88
C MET A 149 -12.36 -7.11 -3.66
N TRP A 150 -11.65 -8.22 -3.84
CA TRP A 150 -10.95 -8.87 -2.74
C TRP A 150 -9.63 -8.18 -2.45
N ASN A 151 -9.45 -7.77 -1.19
CA ASN A 151 -8.22 -7.20 -0.65
C ASN A 151 -7.71 -6.00 -1.45
N THR A 152 -8.61 -5.11 -1.87
CA THR A 152 -8.21 -3.88 -2.58
C THR A 152 -7.06 -3.18 -1.85
N TYR A 153 -5.95 -3.05 -2.54
CA TYR A 153 -4.64 -2.99 -1.91
C TYR A 153 -4.23 -1.57 -1.51
N ASP A 154 -4.62 -0.60 -2.33
CA ASP A 154 -4.49 0.82 -2.02
C ASP A 154 -5.35 1.22 -0.81
N VAL A 155 -6.42 0.48 -0.52
CA VAL A 155 -7.27 0.60 0.68
C VAL A 155 -6.70 -0.22 1.84
N HIS A 156 -6.19 -1.42 1.57
CA HIS A 156 -5.50 -2.30 2.53
C HIS A 156 -4.35 -1.60 3.25
N PHE A 157 -3.67 -0.69 2.57
CA PHE A 157 -2.66 0.20 3.12
C PHE A 157 -3.08 0.85 4.46
N TYR A 158 -4.33 1.28 4.56
CA TYR A 158 -4.89 1.92 5.74
C TYR A 158 -5.41 0.89 6.77
N SER A 159 -6.13 -0.14 6.30
CA SER A 159 -6.79 -1.10 7.18
C SER A 159 -5.85 -2.12 7.82
N SER A 160 -4.70 -2.39 7.19
CA SER A 160 -3.79 -3.49 7.54
C SER A 160 -3.14 -3.35 8.91
N PHE A 161 -3.19 -2.17 9.53
CA PHE A 161 -2.78 -1.98 10.93
C PHE A 161 -3.57 -2.90 11.89
N SER A 162 -4.86 -3.12 11.61
CA SER A 162 -5.67 -4.04 12.42
C SER A 162 -5.16 -5.48 12.33
N LEU A 163 -4.80 -5.94 11.12
CA LEU A 163 -4.29 -7.29 10.90
C LEU A 163 -2.88 -7.48 11.43
N ILE A 164 -1.92 -6.58 11.16
CA ILE A 164 -0.55 -6.75 11.64
C ILE A 164 -0.49 -6.75 13.19
N MET A 165 -1.35 -5.98 13.85
CA MET A 165 -1.39 -5.91 15.31
C MET A 165 -2.09 -7.11 15.95
N LEU A 166 -3.15 -7.65 15.33
CA LEU A 166 -4.01 -8.68 15.94
C LEU A 166 -3.78 -10.08 15.37
N PHE A 167 -3.52 -10.16 14.07
CA PHE A 167 -3.41 -11.40 13.29
C PHE A 167 -2.21 -11.34 12.33
N PRO A 168 -0.97 -11.18 12.85
CA PRO A 168 0.21 -10.94 12.02
C PRO A 168 0.44 -12.04 10.98
N LYS A 169 0.18 -13.32 11.29
CA LYS A 169 0.30 -14.40 10.30
C LYS A 169 -0.66 -14.21 9.11
N LEU A 170 -1.90 -13.75 9.34
CA LEU A 170 -2.85 -13.45 8.25
C LEU A 170 -2.37 -12.27 7.41
N GLN A 171 -1.86 -11.21 8.05
CA GLN A 171 -1.26 -10.09 7.33
C GLN A 171 -0.11 -10.56 6.42
N LEU A 172 0.81 -11.37 6.94
CA LEU A 172 1.91 -11.91 6.15
C LEU A 172 1.43 -12.84 5.02
N SER A 173 0.31 -13.55 5.20
CA SER A 173 -0.30 -14.32 4.12
C SER A 173 -0.80 -13.43 2.99
N VAL A 174 -1.53 -12.35 3.31
CA VAL A 174 -2.00 -11.37 2.30
C VAL A 174 -0.81 -10.77 1.56
N GLN A 175 0.26 -10.39 2.27
CA GLN A 175 1.45 -9.85 1.64
C GLN A 175 2.14 -10.85 0.69
N ARG A 176 2.17 -12.14 1.03
CA ARG A 176 2.70 -13.18 0.13
C ARG A 176 1.85 -13.32 -1.14
N ASP A 177 0.53 -13.24 -1.04
CA ASP A 177 -0.36 -13.29 -2.20
C ASP A 177 -0.10 -12.10 -3.16
N PHE A 178 0.04 -10.89 -2.62
CA PHE A 178 0.41 -9.71 -3.42
C PHE A 178 1.83 -9.81 -3.98
N ALA A 179 2.80 -10.32 -3.21
CA ALA A 179 4.16 -10.55 -3.70
C ALA A 179 4.17 -11.53 -4.88
N ALA A 180 3.39 -12.61 -4.81
CA ALA A 180 3.21 -13.53 -5.95
C ALA A 180 2.52 -12.83 -7.13
N ALA A 181 1.53 -11.97 -6.88
CA ALA A 181 0.82 -11.24 -7.92
C ALA A 181 1.69 -10.21 -8.67
N VAL A 182 2.67 -9.59 -7.99
CA VAL A 182 3.66 -8.70 -8.65
C VAL A 182 4.42 -9.44 -9.74
N MET A 183 4.73 -10.72 -9.52
CA MET A 183 5.47 -11.58 -10.44
C MET A 183 4.62 -12.15 -11.58
N MET A 184 3.31 -11.86 -11.59
CA MET A 184 2.36 -12.35 -12.58
C MET A 184 2.16 -11.38 -13.74
N HIS A 185 2.01 -11.95 -14.94
CA HIS A 185 1.57 -11.29 -16.16
C HIS A 185 0.32 -11.95 -16.73
N ASP A 186 -0.73 -11.14 -16.94
CA ASP A 186 -1.96 -11.53 -17.61
C ASP A 186 -2.28 -10.57 -18.77
N PRO A 187 -2.04 -10.99 -20.03
CA PRO A 187 -2.27 -10.16 -21.20
C PRO A 187 -3.74 -10.08 -21.63
N GLU A 188 -4.66 -10.75 -20.92
CA GLU A 188 -6.11 -10.67 -21.19
C GLU A 188 -6.54 -9.20 -21.28
N LYS A 189 -7.29 -8.85 -22.33
CA LYS A 189 -7.69 -7.46 -22.57
C LYS A 189 -8.98 -7.11 -21.83
N LEU A 190 -8.90 -6.10 -20.99
CA LEU A 190 -10.04 -5.53 -20.27
C LEU A 190 -10.45 -4.20 -20.90
N LYS A 191 -11.75 -3.98 -21.04
CA LYS A 191 -12.29 -2.68 -21.43
C LYS A 191 -12.42 -1.80 -20.19
N LEU A 192 -11.72 -0.66 -20.19
CA LEU A 192 -11.79 0.32 -19.12
C LEU A 192 -13.12 1.08 -19.18
N LEU A 193 -13.71 1.40 -18.03
CA LEU A 193 -15.00 2.09 -17.98
C LEU A 193 -14.87 3.58 -18.25
N HIS A 194 -13.77 4.23 -17.87
CA HIS A 194 -13.64 5.69 -17.99
C HIS A 194 -13.52 6.17 -19.44
N ASP A 195 -12.80 5.45 -20.32
CA ASP A 195 -12.54 5.85 -21.71
C ASP A 195 -12.87 4.78 -22.76
N GLY A 196 -13.21 3.56 -22.33
CA GLY A 196 -13.51 2.44 -23.23
C GLY A 196 -12.30 1.80 -23.91
N LYS A 197 -11.06 2.21 -23.59
CA LYS A 197 -9.83 1.61 -24.12
C LYS A 197 -9.64 0.19 -23.60
N LEU A 198 -8.86 -0.59 -24.34
CA LEU A 198 -8.44 -1.93 -23.93
C LEU A 198 -7.07 -1.86 -23.24
N ALA A 199 -6.99 -2.29 -21.99
CA ALA A 199 -5.74 -2.49 -21.25
C ALA A 199 -5.46 -3.98 -21.03
N ALA A 200 -4.21 -4.34 -20.73
CA ALA A 200 -3.94 -5.66 -20.17
C ALA A 200 -4.60 -5.76 -18.78
N ARG A 201 -4.98 -6.97 -18.37
CA ARG A 201 -5.51 -7.19 -17.02
C ARG A 201 -4.43 -6.94 -15.96
N LYS A 202 -3.21 -7.41 -16.22
CA LYS A 202 -2.09 -7.32 -15.27
C LYS A 202 -0.75 -7.38 -15.98
N VAL A 203 0.12 -6.40 -15.74
CA VAL A 203 1.51 -6.47 -16.23
C VAL A 203 2.49 -6.90 -15.14
N LEU A 204 3.58 -7.57 -15.55
CA LEU A 204 4.67 -7.95 -14.64
C LEU A 204 5.25 -6.71 -13.95
N GLY A 205 5.52 -6.79 -12.65
CA GLY A 205 6.10 -5.70 -11.86
C GLY A 205 5.10 -4.68 -11.30
N ALA A 206 3.91 -4.53 -11.90
CA ALA A 206 2.82 -3.78 -11.28
C ALA A 206 2.23 -4.55 -10.11
N VAL A 207 1.91 -3.90 -9.00
CA VAL A 207 1.07 -4.47 -7.93
C VAL A 207 -0.38 -4.41 -8.43
N PRO A 208 -1.16 -5.51 -8.38
CA PRO A 208 -2.56 -5.43 -8.73
C PRO A 208 -3.33 -4.56 -7.73
N HIS A 209 -4.40 -3.93 -8.19
CA HIS A 209 -5.35 -3.20 -7.35
C HIS A 209 -6.03 -4.14 -6.35
N ASP A 210 -6.48 -5.31 -6.81
CA ASP A 210 -7.21 -6.28 -5.98
C ASP A 210 -6.85 -7.71 -6.41
N LEU A 211 -7.10 -8.68 -5.51
CA LEU A 211 -6.87 -10.10 -5.78
C LEU A 211 -7.96 -10.75 -6.63
N GLY A 212 -8.90 -9.97 -7.16
CA GLY A 212 -9.98 -10.41 -8.05
C GLY A 212 -11.37 -10.31 -7.41
N LEU A 213 -12.35 -10.91 -8.09
CA LEU A 213 -13.74 -11.00 -7.64
C LEU A 213 -14.24 -12.46 -7.71
N TYR A 214 -14.30 -13.02 -8.92
CA TYR A 214 -14.91 -14.35 -9.16
C TYR A 214 -13.96 -15.53 -8.97
N ASP A 215 -12.68 -15.34 -9.31
CA ASP A 215 -11.64 -16.37 -9.25
C ASP A 215 -10.39 -15.74 -8.63
N PRO A 216 -10.44 -15.43 -7.32
CA PRO A 216 -9.38 -14.70 -6.65
C PRO A 216 -8.04 -15.41 -6.78
N TRP A 217 -6.94 -14.66 -6.73
CA TRP A 217 -5.56 -15.09 -7.01
C TRP A 217 -5.27 -15.46 -8.47
N PHE A 218 -6.23 -16.00 -9.23
CA PHE A 218 -6.04 -16.35 -10.64
C PHE A 218 -6.40 -15.22 -11.60
N LYS A 219 -7.48 -14.48 -11.27
CA LYS A 219 -7.97 -13.34 -12.06
C LYS A 219 -8.00 -12.08 -11.20
N VAL A 220 -6.81 -11.59 -10.89
CA VAL A 220 -6.59 -10.30 -10.19
C VAL A 220 -7.06 -9.11 -11.03
N ASN A 221 -7.13 -7.92 -10.43
CA ASN A 221 -7.64 -6.70 -11.06
C ASN A 221 -9.06 -6.88 -11.60
N ALA A 222 -10.02 -7.06 -10.68
CA ALA A 222 -11.45 -6.97 -10.98
C ALA A 222 -11.89 -5.52 -11.18
N TYR A 223 -11.20 -4.55 -10.57
CA TYR A 223 -11.38 -3.13 -10.85
C TYR A 223 -11.12 -2.82 -12.33
N THR A 224 -12.03 -2.06 -12.94
CA THR A 224 -11.98 -1.74 -14.39
C THR A 224 -12.29 -0.29 -14.71
N LEU A 225 -12.42 0.61 -13.72
CA LEU A 225 -12.69 2.02 -14.02
C LEU A 225 -11.48 2.65 -14.73
N HIS A 226 -10.29 2.50 -14.15
CA HIS A 226 -9.00 2.96 -14.71
C HIS A 226 -8.03 1.80 -14.93
N ASN A 227 -6.98 2.07 -15.70
CA ASN A 227 -5.86 1.14 -15.81
C ASN A 227 -4.95 1.25 -14.58
N THR A 228 -5.07 0.29 -13.66
CA THR A 228 -4.34 0.27 -12.39
C THR A 228 -2.87 -0.08 -12.54
N ASP A 229 -2.45 -0.66 -13.67
CA ASP A 229 -1.02 -0.83 -13.98
C ASP A 229 -0.29 0.52 -14.06
N ARG A 230 -1.01 1.62 -14.31
CA ARG A 230 -0.44 2.98 -14.33
C ARG A 230 -0.51 3.69 -12.99
N TRP A 231 -1.06 3.09 -11.94
CA TRP A 231 -1.24 3.78 -10.67
C TRP A 231 0.09 4.02 -9.94
N LYS A 232 0.23 5.20 -9.34
CA LYS A 232 1.48 5.68 -8.73
C LYS A 232 1.63 5.31 -7.27
N ASP A 233 0.56 4.87 -6.62
CA ASP A 233 0.54 4.59 -5.17
C ASP A 233 0.63 3.09 -4.83
N LEU A 234 0.12 2.18 -5.66
CA LEU A 234 0.08 0.74 -5.38
C LEU A 234 1.46 0.13 -5.09
N ASN A 235 2.44 0.34 -5.97
CA ASN A 235 3.80 -0.18 -5.77
C ASN A 235 4.49 0.42 -4.53
N PRO A 236 4.51 1.75 -4.32
CA PRO A 236 5.02 2.33 -3.07
C PRO A 236 4.31 1.80 -1.80
N LYS A 237 2.98 1.67 -1.83
CA LYS A 237 2.20 1.12 -0.71
C LYS A 237 2.55 -0.34 -0.42
N PHE A 238 2.85 -1.14 -1.45
CA PHE A 238 3.32 -2.52 -1.30
C PHE A 238 4.65 -2.58 -0.56
N VAL A 239 5.64 -1.82 -1.02
CA VAL A 239 6.97 -1.81 -0.41
C VAL A 239 6.92 -1.32 1.05
N LEU A 240 6.13 -0.28 1.31
CA LEU A 240 5.93 0.24 2.67
C LEU A 240 5.27 -0.77 3.60
N GLN A 241 4.21 -1.45 3.15
CA GLN A 241 3.53 -2.49 3.94
C GLN A 241 4.42 -3.69 4.21
N VAL A 242 5.11 -4.20 3.18
CA VAL A 242 6.05 -5.32 3.35
C VAL A 242 7.12 -4.97 4.38
N TYR A 243 7.75 -3.81 4.26
CA TYR A 243 8.80 -3.43 5.22
C TYR A 243 8.24 -3.24 6.63
N ARG A 244 7.09 -2.58 6.80
CA ARG A 244 6.39 -2.47 8.10
C ARG A 244 6.21 -3.85 8.71
N ASP A 245 5.70 -4.81 7.93
CA ASP A 245 5.34 -6.14 8.41
C ASP A 245 6.59 -6.97 8.77
N VAL A 246 7.69 -6.82 8.02
CA VAL A 246 9.01 -7.40 8.35
C VAL A 246 9.50 -6.88 9.70
N VAL A 247 9.56 -5.55 9.90
CA VAL A 247 10.10 -5.01 11.16
C VAL A 247 9.13 -5.17 12.33
N ALA A 248 7.83 -5.28 12.08
CA ALA A 248 6.82 -5.55 13.11
C ALA A 248 6.94 -6.97 13.69
N THR A 249 7.27 -7.94 12.84
CA THR A 249 7.27 -9.37 13.18
C THR A 249 8.67 -9.92 13.44
N GLY A 250 9.69 -9.31 12.85
CA GLY A 250 11.06 -9.85 12.81
C GLY A 250 11.19 -11.08 11.92
N ASP A 251 10.22 -11.36 11.05
CA ASP A 251 10.22 -12.55 10.19
C ASP A 251 11.18 -12.38 9.00
N LYS A 252 12.40 -12.89 9.19
CA LYS A 252 13.47 -12.88 8.18
C LYS A 252 13.19 -13.82 7.01
N SER A 253 12.44 -14.90 7.21
CA SER A 253 12.07 -15.82 6.13
C SER A 253 11.07 -15.16 5.19
N PHE A 254 10.06 -14.50 5.76
CA PHE A 254 9.15 -13.65 5.01
C PHE A 254 9.90 -12.57 4.24
N ALA A 255 10.81 -11.83 4.90
CA ALA A 255 11.60 -10.77 4.26
C ALA A 255 12.36 -11.26 3.01
N ARG A 256 13.06 -12.39 3.12
CA ARG A 256 13.78 -13.01 1.99
C ARG A 256 12.83 -13.46 0.88
N ALA A 257 11.69 -14.06 1.25
CA ALA A 257 10.75 -14.61 0.28
C ALA A 257 10.09 -13.54 -0.60
N VAL A 258 9.78 -12.37 -0.03
CA VAL A 258 9.09 -11.28 -0.76
C VAL A 258 10.05 -10.26 -1.39
N TRP A 259 11.34 -10.30 -1.05
CA TRP A 259 12.34 -9.35 -1.56
C TRP A 259 12.40 -9.25 -3.08
N PRO A 260 12.39 -10.36 -3.87
CA PRO A 260 12.39 -10.26 -5.32
C PRO A 260 11.18 -9.49 -5.87
N SER A 261 10.00 -9.66 -5.28
CA SER A 261 8.79 -8.93 -5.66
C SER A 261 8.90 -7.44 -5.31
N VAL A 262 9.48 -7.10 -4.15
CA VAL A 262 9.75 -5.70 -3.78
C VAL A 262 10.71 -5.04 -4.78
N TYR A 263 11.80 -5.73 -5.13
CA TYR A 263 12.76 -5.26 -6.13
C TYR A 263 12.08 -5.01 -7.49
N MET A 264 11.24 -5.96 -7.94
CA MET A 264 10.48 -5.84 -9.19
C MET A 264 9.49 -4.68 -9.16
N ALA A 265 8.78 -4.48 -8.05
CA ALA A 265 7.84 -3.38 -7.89
C ALA A 265 8.56 -2.01 -7.94
N MET A 266 9.74 -1.89 -7.34
CA MET A 266 10.53 -0.65 -7.42
C MET A 266 11.07 -0.41 -8.84
N ALA A 267 11.60 -1.46 -9.49
CA ALA A 267 12.08 -1.35 -10.86
C ALA A 267 10.97 -0.97 -11.86
N TYR A 268 9.74 -1.44 -11.63
CA TYR A 268 8.57 -1.08 -12.43
C TYR A 268 8.25 0.41 -12.36
N MET A 269 8.40 1.04 -11.19
CA MET A 269 8.05 2.45 -10.99
C MET A 269 8.98 3.43 -11.70
N GLU A 270 10.19 3.01 -12.09
CA GLU A 270 11.18 3.85 -12.79
C GLU A 270 10.63 4.47 -14.09
N GLN A 271 9.66 3.83 -14.73
CA GLN A 271 9.06 4.35 -15.97
C GLN A 271 8.24 5.63 -15.76
N PHE A 272 7.86 5.92 -14.51
CA PHE A 272 7.08 7.08 -14.14
C PHE A 272 7.94 8.23 -13.63
N ASP A 273 9.27 8.14 -13.66
CA ASP A 273 10.21 9.26 -13.50
C ASP A 273 10.62 9.75 -14.90
N LYS A 274 9.77 10.60 -15.50
CA LYS A 274 9.84 11.03 -16.89
C LYS A 274 11.00 11.99 -17.13
N ASP A 275 11.25 12.89 -16.18
CA ASP A 275 12.32 13.89 -16.27
C ASP A 275 13.68 13.39 -15.72
N LYS A 276 13.70 12.19 -15.12
CA LYS A 276 14.88 11.53 -14.54
C LYS A 276 15.47 12.31 -13.37
N ASP A 277 14.67 13.08 -12.65
CA ASP A 277 15.05 13.77 -11.43
C ASP A 277 15.00 12.85 -10.19
N GLY A 278 14.53 11.61 -10.33
CA GLY A 278 14.41 10.62 -9.25
C GLY A 278 13.04 10.60 -8.58
N MET A 279 12.10 11.44 -9.00
CA MET A 279 10.72 11.48 -8.53
C MET A 279 9.77 10.94 -9.59
N ILE A 280 8.72 10.26 -9.14
CA ILE A 280 7.65 9.81 -10.04
C ILE A 280 6.63 10.93 -10.28
N GLU A 281 6.07 11.02 -11.48
CA GLU A 281 5.03 11.98 -11.83
C GLU A 281 3.68 11.31 -12.14
N ASN A 282 2.62 11.84 -11.53
CA ASN A 282 1.23 11.59 -11.89
C ASN A 282 0.91 12.15 -13.28
N GLU A 283 -0.05 11.54 -13.96
CA GLU A 283 -0.23 11.71 -15.41
C GLU A 283 -1.48 12.49 -15.83
N ASP A 284 -1.97 13.38 -14.95
CA ASP A 284 -3.15 14.22 -15.20
C ASP A 284 -4.44 13.41 -15.43
N PHE A 285 -4.51 12.24 -14.81
CA PHE A 285 -5.73 11.46 -14.63
C PHE A 285 -5.70 10.80 -13.25
N PRO A 286 -6.82 10.22 -12.76
CA PRO A 286 -6.82 9.52 -11.49
C PRO A 286 -6.03 8.21 -11.57
N ASP A 287 -4.76 8.29 -11.21
CA ASP A 287 -3.79 7.20 -11.22
C ASP A 287 -3.36 6.81 -9.79
N GLN A 288 -4.31 6.82 -8.85
CA GLN A 288 -4.12 6.47 -7.44
C GLN A 288 -5.50 6.28 -6.74
N THR A 289 -5.51 5.90 -5.44
CA THR A 289 -6.72 5.58 -4.64
C THR A 289 -7.87 6.60 -4.69
N TYR A 290 -7.57 7.89 -4.82
CA TYR A 290 -8.53 8.96 -5.13
C TYR A 290 -8.86 8.92 -6.63
N ASP A 291 -9.54 7.86 -7.03
CA ASP A 291 -9.76 7.44 -8.41
C ASP A 291 -10.72 8.30 -9.24
N VAL A 292 -11.20 9.42 -8.70
CA VAL A 292 -11.85 10.49 -9.47
C VAL A 292 -11.29 11.88 -9.14
N TRP A 293 -10.15 11.95 -8.45
CA TRP A 293 -9.40 13.18 -8.18
C TRP A 293 -8.02 13.12 -8.82
N SER A 294 -7.89 13.74 -9.99
CA SER A 294 -6.64 13.73 -10.76
C SER A 294 -5.50 14.42 -10.00
N MET A 295 -4.29 13.93 -10.20
CA MET A 295 -3.03 14.57 -9.85
C MET A 295 -2.19 14.71 -11.12
N ALA A 296 -1.39 15.77 -11.22
CA ALA A 296 -0.50 15.98 -12.37
C ALA A 296 0.90 16.40 -11.92
N GLY A 297 1.93 15.78 -12.51
CA GLY A 297 3.31 16.04 -12.11
C GLY A 297 3.65 15.38 -10.77
N VAL A 298 4.53 15.99 -9.98
CA VAL A 298 4.85 15.51 -8.64
C VAL A 298 3.70 15.87 -7.70
N SER A 299 3.12 14.88 -7.01
CA SER A 299 2.08 15.11 -5.98
C SER A 299 2.59 14.89 -4.56
N ALA A 300 1.99 15.57 -3.60
CA ALA A 300 2.33 15.38 -2.18
C ALA A 300 2.05 13.94 -1.72
N TYR A 301 0.94 13.37 -2.17
CA TYR A 301 0.53 12.01 -1.83
C TYR A 301 1.46 10.95 -2.45
N CYS A 302 1.48 10.83 -3.79
CA CYS A 302 2.25 9.77 -4.45
C CYS A 302 3.77 10.00 -4.33
N GLY A 303 4.22 11.26 -4.42
CA GLY A 303 5.62 11.61 -4.23
C GLY A 303 6.12 11.28 -2.81
N GLY A 304 5.31 11.56 -1.78
CA GLY A 304 5.65 11.25 -0.40
C GLY A 304 5.74 9.74 -0.18
N LEU A 305 4.78 8.98 -0.71
CA LEU A 305 4.80 7.51 -0.69
C LEU A 305 6.04 6.96 -1.40
N TRP A 306 6.41 7.51 -2.55
CA TRP A 306 7.60 7.10 -3.31
C TRP A 306 8.89 7.32 -2.52
N VAL A 307 9.08 8.51 -1.92
CA VAL A 307 10.26 8.80 -1.08
C VAL A 307 10.35 7.83 0.09
N ALA A 308 9.23 7.56 0.77
CA ALA A 308 9.19 6.62 1.88
C ALA A 308 9.47 5.18 1.42
N ALA A 309 8.93 4.76 0.27
CA ALA A 309 9.13 3.43 -0.30
C ALA A 309 10.58 3.20 -0.74
N LEU A 310 11.27 4.21 -1.28
CA LEU A 310 12.70 4.13 -1.59
C LEU A 310 13.54 3.86 -0.32
N GLN A 311 13.22 4.56 0.78
CA GLN A 311 13.89 4.34 2.06
C GLN A 311 13.58 2.94 2.62
N ALA A 312 12.32 2.50 2.51
CA ALA A 312 11.90 1.17 2.94
C ALA A 312 12.55 0.05 2.11
N ALA A 313 12.69 0.22 0.79
CA ALA A 313 13.39 -0.72 -0.08
C ALA A 313 14.88 -0.81 0.26
N SER A 314 15.53 0.32 0.55
CA SER A 314 16.92 0.34 1.02
C SER A 314 17.07 -0.41 2.35
N ALA A 315 16.18 -0.14 3.31
CA ALA A 315 16.20 -0.81 4.61
C ALA A 315 15.87 -2.31 4.48
N LEU A 316 14.90 -2.71 3.65
CA LEU A 316 14.62 -4.12 3.43
C LEU A 316 15.78 -4.85 2.74
N ALA A 317 16.46 -4.20 1.79
CA ALA A 317 17.67 -4.73 1.16
C ALA A 317 18.76 -5.02 2.21
N HIS A 318 18.92 -4.13 3.20
CA HIS A 318 19.80 -4.35 4.33
C HIS A 318 19.41 -5.59 5.12
N GLU A 319 18.12 -5.73 5.47
CA GLU A 319 17.58 -6.86 6.24
C GLU A 319 17.78 -8.22 5.56
N VAL A 320 17.85 -8.26 4.23
CA VAL A 320 18.10 -9.49 3.44
C VAL A 320 19.55 -9.65 2.98
N GLY A 321 20.43 -8.70 3.29
CA GLY A 321 21.85 -8.72 2.94
C GLY A 321 22.22 -8.27 1.52
N ASP A 322 21.28 -7.69 0.75
CA ASP A 322 21.55 -7.15 -0.59
C ASP A 322 22.14 -5.74 -0.52
N LYS A 323 23.46 -5.68 -0.26
CA LYS A 323 24.22 -4.42 -0.10
C LYS A 323 24.20 -3.52 -1.34
N ALA A 324 24.07 -4.10 -2.52
CA ALA A 324 24.05 -3.32 -3.75
C ALA A 324 22.71 -2.60 -3.93
N SER A 325 21.60 -3.30 -3.67
CA SER A 325 20.26 -2.71 -3.68
C SER A 325 20.06 -1.72 -2.52
N GLU A 326 20.62 -2.00 -1.34
CA GLU A 326 20.63 -1.09 -0.19
C GLU A 326 21.17 0.30 -0.61
N LYS A 327 22.36 0.34 -1.22
CA LYS A 327 22.99 1.58 -1.69
C LYS A 327 22.24 2.22 -2.85
N LEU A 328 21.74 1.43 -3.80
CA LEU A 328 20.98 1.93 -4.95
C LEU A 328 19.74 2.71 -4.50
N PHE A 329 18.93 2.11 -3.64
CA PHE A 329 17.69 2.71 -3.17
C PHE A 329 17.95 3.87 -2.21
N TRP A 330 19.04 3.82 -1.42
CA TRP A 330 19.44 4.96 -0.58
C TRP A 330 19.76 6.22 -1.41
N ASN A 331 20.59 6.07 -2.46
CA ASN A 331 20.93 7.21 -3.32
C ASN A 331 19.70 7.79 -4.03
N LYS A 332 18.76 6.93 -4.44
CA LYS A 332 17.49 7.35 -5.02
C LYS A 332 16.62 8.07 -3.99
N TYR A 333 16.54 7.56 -2.76
CA TYR A 333 15.83 8.20 -1.65
C TYR A 333 16.34 9.63 -1.41
N GLU A 334 17.65 9.84 -1.31
CA GLU A 334 18.23 11.18 -1.07
C GLU A 334 17.85 12.16 -2.18
N LYS A 335 17.92 11.71 -3.44
CA LYS A 335 17.56 12.53 -4.60
C LYS A 335 16.07 12.87 -4.60
N ALA A 336 15.21 11.85 -4.48
CA ALA A 336 13.76 12.01 -4.47
C ALA A 336 13.29 12.91 -3.31
N LYS A 337 13.85 12.73 -2.11
CA LYS A 337 13.58 13.58 -0.95
C LYS A 337 13.89 15.05 -1.23
N SER A 338 15.01 15.34 -1.88
CA SER A 338 15.34 16.71 -2.28
C SER A 338 14.35 17.26 -3.31
N VAL A 339 13.87 16.45 -4.25
CA VAL A 339 12.92 16.91 -5.28
C VAL A 339 11.55 17.20 -4.65
N TYR A 340 11.06 16.28 -3.81
CA TYR A 340 9.79 16.40 -3.10
C TYR A 340 9.69 17.71 -2.33
N ASP A 341 10.72 18.02 -1.53
CA ASP A 341 10.78 19.26 -0.76
C ASP A 341 10.78 20.50 -1.66
N LYS A 342 11.63 20.52 -2.70
CA LYS A 342 11.80 21.69 -3.58
C LYS A 342 10.58 22.00 -4.44
N LYS A 343 9.89 20.97 -4.94
CA LYS A 343 8.75 21.14 -5.86
C LYS A 343 7.46 21.49 -5.11
N LEU A 344 7.26 20.96 -3.90
CA LEU A 344 5.94 21.00 -3.25
C LEU A 344 5.84 21.88 -2.01
N TRP A 345 6.93 22.11 -1.27
CA TRP A 345 6.87 22.93 -0.07
C TRP A 345 6.60 24.40 -0.41
N ASN A 346 5.46 24.93 0.02
CA ASN A 346 5.05 26.31 -0.28
C ASN A 346 5.36 27.32 0.84
N GLY A 347 6.04 26.87 1.91
CA GLY A 347 6.31 27.68 3.11
C GLY A 347 5.34 27.45 4.28
N SER A 348 4.23 26.74 4.08
CA SER A 348 3.26 26.42 5.13
C SER A 348 2.79 24.96 5.11
N TYR A 349 2.59 24.38 3.93
CA TYR A 349 2.19 23.00 3.71
C TYR A 349 2.74 22.51 2.36
N PHE A 350 2.51 21.24 2.02
CA PHE A 350 2.89 20.69 0.72
C PHE A 350 1.71 20.86 -0.25
N ASN A 351 1.96 21.49 -1.39
CA ASN A 351 0.97 21.61 -2.46
C ASN A 351 0.45 20.24 -2.87
N TYR A 352 -0.83 20.17 -3.29
CA TYR A 352 -1.46 18.93 -3.75
C TYR A 352 -0.64 18.27 -4.87
N ASP A 353 -0.23 19.07 -5.86
CA ASP A 353 0.72 18.71 -6.90
C ASP A 353 1.50 19.93 -7.44
N ASP A 354 2.42 19.71 -8.38
CA ASP A 354 3.28 20.75 -8.97
C ASP A 354 2.83 21.24 -10.36
N ALA A 355 1.62 20.88 -10.80
CA ALA A 355 1.07 21.30 -12.10
C ALA A 355 0.82 22.82 -12.22
N GLY A 356 0.88 23.56 -11.11
CA GLY A 356 0.76 25.02 -11.08
C GLY A 356 -0.65 25.54 -11.34
N THR A 357 -1.67 24.71 -11.17
CA THR A 357 -3.08 25.07 -11.33
C THR A 357 -3.66 25.60 -10.00
N LYS A 358 -4.92 26.06 -10.01
CA LYS A 358 -5.63 26.35 -8.75
C LYS A 358 -5.74 25.07 -7.88
N ALA A 359 -6.06 23.93 -8.49
CA ALA A 359 -6.19 22.64 -7.81
C ALA A 359 -4.89 22.22 -7.09
N SER A 360 -3.74 22.52 -7.69
CA SER A 360 -2.41 22.28 -7.11
C SER A 360 -2.23 22.91 -5.72
N THR A 361 -2.99 23.96 -5.39
CA THR A 361 -2.89 24.64 -4.08
C THR A 361 -3.79 24.06 -3.00
N SER A 362 -4.64 23.07 -3.32
CA SER A 362 -5.57 22.45 -2.38
C SER A 362 -4.81 21.85 -1.19
N ILE A 363 -5.31 22.10 0.03
CA ILE A 363 -4.78 21.49 1.24
C ILE A 363 -5.38 20.09 1.30
N HIS A 364 -4.57 19.09 0.95
CA HIS A 364 -5.00 17.70 0.95
C HIS A 364 -4.80 17.07 2.33
N ALA A 365 -5.84 16.42 2.85
CA ALA A 365 -5.82 15.79 4.17
C ALA A 365 -4.77 14.66 4.28
N ASP A 366 -4.42 14.02 3.16
CA ASP A 366 -3.48 12.90 3.13
C ASP A 366 -2.11 13.26 2.51
N GLN A 367 -1.79 14.56 2.41
CA GLN A 367 -0.57 15.05 1.76
C GLN A 367 0.73 14.49 2.39
N LEU A 368 0.67 13.98 3.62
CA LEU A 368 1.80 13.39 4.36
C LEU A 368 1.67 11.87 4.59
N ALA A 369 0.92 11.14 3.75
CA ALA A 369 0.77 9.69 3.86
C ALA A 369 2.12 8.94 3.92
N GLY A 370 3.09 9.36 3.10
CA GLY A 370 4.44 8.78 3.11
C GLY A 370 5.21 9.03 4.42
N GLN A 371 5.07 10.22 5.01
CA GLN A 371 5.70 10.55 6.30
C GLN A 371 5.08 9.73 7.44
N TRP A 372 3.74 9.63 7.46
CA TRP A 372 3.01 8.78 8.41
C TRP A 372 3.51 7.33 8.37
N TYR A 373 3.61 6.76 7.16
CA TYR A 373 4.04 5.37 7.04
C TYR A 373 5.53 5.17 7.33
N ALA A 374 6.40 6.10 6.93
CA ALA A 374 7.82 6.05 7.26
C ALA A 374 8.02 5.99 8.79
N LYS A 375 7.29 6.83 9.54
CA LYS A 375 7.27 6.79 11.01
C LYS A 375 6.73 5.47 11.56
N ALA A 376 5.64 4.94 10.98
CA ALA A 376 5.08 3.65 11.37
C ALA A 376 6.07 2.49 11.20
N CYS A 377 6.92 2.56 10.18
CA CYS A 377 8.02 1.62 9.92
C CYS A 377 9.29 1.86 10.76
N GLY A 378 9.34 2.92 11.57
CA GLY A 378 10.55 3.31 12.30
C GLY A 378 11.71 3.76 11.40
N LEU A 379 11.39 4.27 10.20
CA LEU A 379 12.32 4.90 9.27
C LEU A 379 12.57 6.38 9.63
N SER A 380 13.56 6.99 8.98
CA SER A 380 13.82 8.42 9.10
C SER A 380 12.73 9.25 8.42
N SER A 381 12.45 10.44 8.96
CA SER A 381 11.48 11.36 8.37
C SER A 381 11.85 11.69 6.92
N ILE A 382 10.84 11.70 6.05
CA ILE A 382 10.98 12.10 4.64
C ILE A 382 10.96 13.62 4.47
N VAL A 383 10.42 14.36 5.45
CA VAL A 383 10.41 15.82 5.51
C VAL A 383 11.01 16.32 6.82
N ASP A 384 11.40 17.60 6.85
CA ASP A 384 11.87 18.25 8.07
C ASP A 384 10.75 18.32 9.12
N LYS A 385 11.12 18.20 10.40
CA LYS A 385 10.15 18.18 11.51
C LYS A 385 9.27 19.43 11.55
N ASP A 386 9.85 20.60 11.33
CA ASP A 386 9.10 21.86 11.36
C ASP A 386 8.08 21.92 10.20
N LYS A 387 8.42 21.34 9.04
CA LYS A 387 7.53 21.26 7.88
C LYS A 387 6.40 20.26 8.09
N SER A 388 6.68 19.08 8.67
CA SER A 388 5.62 18.12 9.00
C SER A 388 4.65 18.68 10.02
N GLN A 389 5.14 19.33 11.08
CA GLN A 389 4.29 19.97 12.09
C GLN A 389 3.45 21.10 11.49
N SER A 390 4.06 21.99 10.71
CA SER A 390 3.35 23.09 10.03
C SER A 390 2.26 22.57 9.08
N ALA A 391 2.54 21.53 8.29
CA ALA A 391 1.56 20.95 7.38
C ALA A 391 0.41 20.27 8.13
N LEU A 392 0.69 19.50 9.20
CA LEU A 392 -0.36 18.86 10.01
C LEU A 392 -1.21 19.88 10.76
N GLU A 393 -0.61 20.95 11.30
CA GLU A 393 -1.34 22.07 11.92
C GLU A 393 -2.23 22.77 10.89
N LYS A 394 -1.75 22.94 9.65
CA LYS A 394 -2.54 23.48 8.54
C LYS A 394 -3.75 22.60 8.25
N ILE A 395 -3.56 21.29 8.10
CA ILE A 395 -4.65 20.33 7.84
C ILE A 395 -5.65 20.33 9.01
N TYR A 396 -5.18 20.29 10.25
CA TYR A 396 -6.05 20.36 11.42
C TYR A 396 -6.88 21.65 11.43
N THR A 397 -6.24 22.80 11.24
CA THR A 397 -6.91 24.09 11.26
C THR A 397 -7.93 24.24 10.13
N PHE A 398 -7.62 23.72 8.95
CA PHE A 398 -8.45 23.87 7.74
C PHE A 398 -9.40 22.68 7.58
N ASN A 399 -8.88 21.54 7.14
CA ASN A 399 -9.65 20.36 6.77
C ASN A 399 -10.48 19.76 7.91
N VAL A 400 -10.07 19.97 9.17
CA VAL A 400 -10.81 19.50 10.35
C VAL A 400 -11.62 20.64 10.97
N MET A 401 -10.96 21.67 11.51
CA MET A 401 -11.65 22.65 12.36
C MET A 401 -12.54 23.63 11.59
N LYS A 402 -12.18 24.05 10.37
CA LYS A 402 -13.09 24.87 9.54
C LYS A 402 -14.24 24.07 8.95
N PHE A 403 -14.18 22.74 8.99
CA PHE A 403 -15.26 21.88 8.51
C PHE A 403 -16.11 21.36 9.68
N LYS A 404 -17.29 21.95 9.85
CA LYS A 404 -18.28 21.53 10.88
C LYS A 404 -17.66 21.40 12.28
N ASP A 405 -16.78 22.33 12.64
CA ASP A 405 -16.07 22.40 13.93
C ASP A 405 -15.33 21.10 14.31
N GLY A 406 -14.86 20.35 13.32
CA GLY A 406 -14.16 19.07 13.50
C GLY A 406 -15.07 17.90 13.90
N ASN A 407 -16.39 18.04 13.86
CA ASN A 407 -17.35 17.01 14.30
C ASN A 407 -17.74 16.00 13.20
N ARG A 408 -16.98 15.98 12.10
CA ARG A 408 -17.19 15.07 10.96
C ARG A 408 -15.92 14.42 10.41
N GLY A 409 -14.76 14.64 11.02
CA GLY A 409 -13.47 14.18 10.51
C GLY A 409 -12.82 15.21 9.58
N ALA A 410 -11.87 14.78 8.75
CA ALA A 410 -11.12 15.66 7.86
C ALA A 410 -11.71 15.61 6.44
N ILE A 411 -12.14 16.76 5.89
CA ILE A 411 -12.50 16.85 4.47
C ILE A 411 -11.24 16.73 3.61
N ASN A 412 -11.31 15.96 2.53
CA ASN A 412 -10.14 15.60 1.73
C ASN A 412 -9.42 16.83 1.17
N GLY A 413 -10.14 17.77 0.58
CA GLY A 413 -9.60 18.99 -0.03
C GLY A 413 -10.23 20.27 0.51
N MET A 414 -9.38 21.24 0.84
CA MET A 414 -9.81 22.59 1.20
C MET A 414 -8.90 23.62 0.56
N TRP A 415 -9.47 24.70 0.02
CA TRP A 415 -8.68 25.80 -0.52
C TRP A 415 -7.94 26.57 0.58
N PRO A 416 -6.85 27.28 0.24
CA PRO A 416 -6.06 28.05 1.21
C PRO A 416 -6.82 29.23 1.82
N ASP A 417 -7.92 29.66 1.21
CA ASP A 417 -8.86 30.66 1.75
C ASP A 417 -9.84 30.08 2.79
N GLY A 418 -9.90 28.75 2.92
CA GLY A 418 -10.79 28.04 3.84
C GLY A 418 -12.13 27.62 3.24
N THR A 419 -12.36 27.85 1.94
CA THR A 419 -13.53 27.32 1.23
C THR A 419 -13.29 25.89 0.76
N LEU A 420 -14.36 25.11 0.57
CA LEU A 420 -14.26 23.70 0.18
C LEU A 420 -13.71 23.53 -1.25
N ASP A 421 -12.85 22.53 -1.42
CA ASP A 421 -12.49 22.08 -2.76
C ASP A 421 -13.66 21.27 -3.36
N MET A 422 -14.38 21.89 -4.28
CA MET A 422 -15.51 21.31 -5.01
C MET A 422 -15.11 20.83 -6.42
N SER A 423 -13.81 20.64 -6.69
CA SER A 423 -13.33 20.22 -8.00
C SER A 423 -13.80 18.83 -8.39
N THR A 424 -13.91 17.91 -7.43
CA THR A 424 -14.36 16.53 -7.65
C THR A 424 -15.29 16.07 -6.54
N MET A 425 -15.91 14.90 -6.71
CA MET A 425 -16.67 14.27 -5.64
C MET A 425 -15.77 13.96 -4.43
N GLN A 426 -14.58 13.45 -4.67
CA GLN A 426 -13.67 13.00 -3.62
C GLN A 426 -13.01 14.15 -2.86
N SER A 427 -12.76 15.30 -3.51
CA SER A 427 -12.19 16.47 -2.83
C SER A 427 -13.09 17.01 -1.72
N ARG A 428 -14.41 16.87 -1.85
CA ARG A 428 -15.42 17.31 -0.87
C ARG A 428 -15.94 16.21 0.05
N GLU A 429 -15.30 15.05 0.04
CA GLU A 429 -15.64 13.93 0.91
C GLU A 429 -14.74 13.89 2.15
N ILE A 430 -15.25 13.23 3.17
CA ILE A 430 -14.52 12.85 4.37
C ILE A 430 -14.37 11.34 4.31
N TRP A 431 -13.13 10.86 4.28
CA TRP A 431 -12.85 9.43 4.32
C TRP A 431 -12.48 9.05 5.75
N PRO A 432 -13.27 8.24 6.48
CA PRO A 432 -13.01 7.90 7.88
C PRO A 432 -11.65 7.22 8.05
N GLY A 433 -11.28 6.33 7.13
CA GLY A 433 -10.00 5.65 7.13
C GLY A 433 -8.81 6.61 6.98
N VAL A 434 -8.91 7.60 6.08
CA VAL A 434 -7.90 8.66 5.92
C VAL A 434 -7.86 9.55 7.16
N THR A 435 -9.01 9.89 7.72
CA THR A 435 -9.09 10.70 8.95
C THR A 435 -8.39 10.01 10.12
N TYR A 436 -8.56 8.68 10.29
CA TYR A 436 -7.85 7.93 11.31
C TYR A 436 -6.34 7.83 11.05
N ALA A 437 -5.92 7.67 9.78
CA ALA A 437 -4.51 7.70 9.41
C ALA A 437 -3.87 9.07 9.67
N LEU A 438 -4.57 10.16 9.34
CA LEU A 438 -4.17 11.53 9.66
C LEU A 438 -4.04 11.73 11.18
N ALA A 439 -5.02 11.25 11.96
CA ALA A 439 -4.94 11.28 13.42
C ALA A 439 -3.73 10.52 13.96
N ALA A 440 -3.42 9.34 13.38
CA ALA A 440 -2.23 8.58 13.73
C ALA A 440 -0.94 9.35 13.38
N SER A 441 -0.90 10.03 12.23
CA SER A 441 0.21 10.89 11.81
C SER A 441 0.44 12.05 12.77
N MET A 442 -0.63 12.75 13.17
CA MET A 442 -0.59 13.82 14.19
C MET A 442 0.00 13.30 15.50
N ILE A 443 -0.44 12.13 15.99
CA ILE A 443 0.08 11.53 17.23
C ILE A 443 1.57 11.18 17.10
N GLN A 444 2.00 10.64 15.95
CA GLN A 444 3.42 10.33 15.70
C GLN A 444 4.32 11.58 15.69
N GLU A 445 3.79 12.74 15.32
CA GLU A 445 4.50 14.03 15.33
C GLU A 445 4.32 14.83 16.64
N GLY A 446 3.64 14.24 17.63
CA GLY A 446 3.44 14.80 18.97
C GLY A 446 2.19 15.67 19.13
N MET A 447 1.36 15.80 18.12
CA MET A 447 0.08 16.53 18.11
C MET A 447 -1.06 15.63 18.61
N VAL A 448 -0.93 15.17 19.86
CA VAL A 448 -1.80 14.12 20.41
C VAL A 448 -3.25 14.59 20.55
N GLU A 449 -3.46 15.83 21.00
CA GLU A 449 -4.80 16.39 21.22
C GLU A 449 -5.52 16.60 19.88
N GLU A 450 -4.83 17.16 18.90
CA GLU A 450 -5.32 17.38 17.53
C GLU A 450 -5.63 16.07 16.83
N GLY A 451 -4.76 15.06 17.01
CA GLY A 451 -4.97 13.71 16.48
C GLY A 451 -6.25 13.08 17.03
N PHE A 452 -6.45 13.11 18.35
CA PHE A 452 -7.69 12.59 18.92
C PHE A 452 -8.91 13.44 18.54
N LYS A 453 -8.81 14.77 18.47
CA LYS A 453 -9.93 15.63 18.05
C LYS A 453 -10.34 15.32 16.61
N THR A 454 -9.37 15.08 15.72
CA THR A 454 -9.60 14.68 14.33
C THR A 454 -10.34 13.35 14.25
N ALA A 455 -9.90 12.33 15.00
CA ALA A 455 -10.56 11.03 15.06
C ALA A 455 -11.95 11.09 15.74
N GLU A 456 -12.14 11.99 16.70
CA GLU A 456 -13.42 12.20 17.38
C GLU A 456 -14.52 12.61 16.41
N GLY A 457 -14.19 13.37 15.35
CA GLY A 457 -15.15 13.72 14.32
C GLY A 457 -15.77 12.51 13.61
N VAL A 458 -15.00 11.44 13.41
CA VAL A 458 -15.51 10.16 12.87
C VAL A 458 -16.39 9.46 13.89
N TYR A 459 -16.03 9.47 15.19
CA TYR A 459 -16.89 8.94 16.24
C TYR A 459 -18.24 9.68 16.28
N HIS A 460 -18.24 11.01 16.26
CA HIS A 460 -19.46 11.82 16.24
C HIS A 460 -20.33 11.53 15.02
N ALA A 461 -19.72 11.38 13.84
CA ALA A 461 -20.44 11.06 12.62
C ALA A 461 -20.99 9.63 12.62
N ALA A 462 -20.16 8.61 12.87
CA ALA A 462 -20.53 7.22 12.62
C ALA A 462 -21.09 6.48 13.84
N TRP A 463 -20.66 6.83 15.06
CA TRP A 463 -20.85 5.99 16.25
C TRP A 463 -21.64 6.64 17.38
N SER A 464 -21.76 7.97 17.40
CA SER A 464 -22.58 8.70 18.38
C SER A 464 -24.07 8.44 18.15
N SER A 465 -24.86 8.47 19.22
CA SER A 465 -26.34 8.42 19.15
C SER A 465 -26.95 9.62 18.44
N GLU A 466 -26.22 10.73 18.35
CA GLU A 466 -26.61 11.96 17.64
C GLU A 466 -25.93 12.06 16.25
N GLY A 467 -25.24 11.00 15.83
CA GLY A 467 -24.53 10.93 14.56
C GLY A 467 -25.43 10.62 13.36
N LEU A 468 -24.79 10.24 12.26
CA LEU A 468 -25.39 9.94 10.96
C LEU A 468 -25.92 8.49 10.84
N GLY A 469 -25.77 7.68 11.90
CA GLY A 469 -26.35 6.33 11.95
C GLY A 469 -25.52 5.24 11.28
N TYR A 470 -24.19 5.39 11.19
CA TYR A 470 -23.32 4.43 10.51
C TYR A 470 -22.69 3.35 11.40
N ALA A 471 -23.16 3.18 12.64
CA ALA A 471 -22.62 2.17 13.54
C ALA A 471 -22.77 0.76 12.93
N PHE A 472 -21.65 0.02 12.86
CA PHE A 472 -21.55 -1.30 12.20
C PHE A 472 -21.84 -1.29 10.69
N GLN A 473 -21.70 -0.13 10.06
CA GLN A 473 -21.79 0.04 8.61
C GLN A 473 -20.95 1.23 8.13
N THR A 474 -19.84 1.51 8.83
CA THR A 474 -18.98 2.67 8.57
C THR A 474 -18.62 2.72 7.08
N PRO A 475 -18.95 3.82 6.37
CA PRO A 475 -18.73 3.91 4.95
C PRO A 475 -17.28 4.26 4.59
N GLU A 476 -16.94 4.17 3.30
CA GLU A 476 -15.73 4.76 2.74
C GLU A 476 -15.72 6.26 2.96
N SER A 477 -16.88 6.90 2.78
CA SER A 477 -16.98 8.35 2.93
C SER A 477 -18.36 8.87 3.25
N TRP A 478 -18.40 10.12 3.69
CA TRP A 478 -19.56 11.01 3.57
C TRP A 478 -19.14 12.37 3.00
N ASN A 479 -20.07 13.08 2.36
CA ASN A 479 -19.81 14.37 1.73
C ASN A 479 -20.11 15.57 2.66
N ASN A 480 -19.99 16.78 2.13
CA ASN A 480 -20.30 18.03 2.85
C ASN A 480 -21.75 18.12 3.34
N ASP A 481 -22.67 17.38 2.72
CA ASP A 481 -24.10 17.31 3.04
C ASP A 481 -24.45 16.12 3.95
N ASP A 482 -23.44 15.43 4.51
CA ASP A 482 -23.58 14.25 5.37
C ASP A 482 -24.20 13.01 4.65
N GLU A 483 -24.11 12.95 3.32
CA GLU A 483 -24.53 11.78 2.53
C GLU A 483 -23.37 10.81 2.36
N TYR A 484 -23.61 9.51 2.58
CA TYR A 484 -22.56 8.48 2.51
C TYR A 484 -22.27 8.00 1.08
N ARG A 485 -21.13 7.34 0.92
CA ARG A 485 -20.80 6.49 -0.23
C ARG A 485 -20.10 5.21 0.25
N SER A 486 -20.53 4.05 -0.24
CA SER A 486 -19.98 2.72 0.08
C SER A 486 -20.01 2.39 1.57
N LEU A 487 -21.16 1.91 2.05
CA LEU A 487 -21.31 1.39 3.42
C LEU A 487 -20.46 0.15 3.64
N CYS A 488 -20.25 -0.20 4.92
CA CYS A 488 -19.50 -1.39 5.33
C CYS A 488 -18.18 -1.48 4.57
N TYR A 489 -17.23 -0.63 4.95
CA TYR A 489 -16.00 -0.45 4.20
C TYR A 489 -14.76 -0.86 5.00
N MET A 490 -13.71 -1.26 4.30
CA MET A 490 -12.49 -1.78 4.93
C MET A 490 -11.57 -0.68 5.49
N ARG A 491 -11.51 0.49 4.85
CA ARG A 491 -10.58 1.58 5.20
C ARG A 491 -10.70 2.07 6.66
N PRO A 492 -11.90 2.18 7.27
CA PRO A 492 -12.07 2.58 8.67
C PRO A 492 -11.35 1.71 9.72
N LEU A 493 -10.93 0.48 9.39
CA LEU A 493 -10.04 -0.32 10.23
C LEU A 493 -8.70 0.41 10.55
N ALA A 494 -8.37 1.46 9.81
CA ALA A 494 -7.26 2.38 10.07
C ALA A 494 -7.28 3.05 11.45
N ILE A 495 -8.38 2.99 12.21
CA ILE A 495 -8.36 3.38 13.63
C ILE A 495 -7.28 2.62 14.43
N TRP A 496 -6.88 1.42 13.98
CA TRP A 496 -5.77 0.68 14.56
C TRP A 496 -4.40 1.32 14.30
N ALA A 497 -4.26 2.19 13.30
CA ALA A 497 -3.05 3.00 13.12
C ALA A 497 -2.86 4.01 14.27
N ILE A 498 -3.94 4.52 14.86
CA ILE A 498 -3.86 5.33 16.08
C ILE A 498 -3.30 4.47 17.23
N GLN A 499 -3.80 3.23 17.37
CA GLN A 499 -3.30 2.32 18.41
C GLN A 499 -1.84 1.91 18.17
N TRP A 500 -1.41 1.80 16.91
CA TRP A 500 0.01 1.62 16.55
C TRP A 500 0.85 2.81 17.01
N ALA A 501 0.44 4.05 16.69
CA ALA A 501 1.13 5.27 17.09
C ALA A 501 1.23 5.42 18.62
N LEU A 502 0.17 5.07 19.35
CA LEU A 502 0.13 5.12 20.82
C LEU A 502 0.94 4.01 21.48
N SER A 503 0.94 2.80 20.91
CA SER A 503 1.63 1.65 21.52
C SER A 503 3.13 1.68 21.25
N ASN A 504 3.57 2.36 20.18
CA ASN A 504 4.95 2.42 19.73
C ASN A 504 5.61 1.04 19.77
N PRO A 505 5.14 0.10 18.92
CA PRO A 505 5.54 -1.30 19.01
C PRO A 505 7.05 -1.43 18.83
N LYS A 506 7.63 -2.42 19.51
CA LYS A 506 9.05 -2.74 19.34
C LYS A 506 9.27 -3.27 17.92
N LEU A 507 10.08 -2.55 17.14
CA LEU A 507 10.45 -2.95 15.79
C LEU A 507 11.77 -3.72 15.79
N HIS A 508 11.81 -4.81 15.02
CA HIS A 508 12.90 -5.77 14.88
C HIS A 508 13.79 -5.43 13.67
N LYS A 509 14.42 -4.26 13.69
CA LYS A 509 15.35 -3.81 12.63
C LYS A 509 16.80 -4.10 12.99
N GLU A 510 17.61 -4.44 11.99
CA GLU A 510 19.07 -4.48 12.14
C GLU A 510 19.64 -3.05 12.25
N PRO A 511 20.71 -2.86 13.03
CA PRO A 511 21.38 -1.57 13.09
C PRO A 511 21.93 -1.20 11.72
N GLN A 512 21.40 -0.12 11.13
CA GLN A 512 21.99 0.43 9.91
C GLN A 512 23.42 0.88 10.17
N THR A 513 24.35 0.37 9.36
CA THR A 513 25.73 0.85 9.27
C THR A 513 25.80 2.02 8.30
N ASP A 514 26.73 2.96 8.51
CA ASP A 514 26.92 4.10 7.59
C ASP A 514 27.13 3.60 6.16
N ILE A 515 26.27 4.04 5.23
CA ILE A 515 26.36 3.69 3.82
C ILE A 515 27.48 4.53 3.20
N THR A 516 28.67 3.94 3.05
CA THR A 516 29.83 4.63 2.46
C THR A 516 29.60 5.01 1.00
N GLN A 517 29.80 6.29 0.67
CA GLN A 517 29.65 6.84 -0.68
C GLN A 517 30.85 6.49 -1.61
N ASP A 518 31.21 5.22 -1.80
CA ASP A 518 32.34 4.86 -2.69
C ASP A 518 32.00 3.90 -3.83
N SER A 519 32.34 4.33 -5.06
CA SER A 519 32.25 3.69 -6.39
C SER A 519 30.90 3.13 -6.87
N PHE A 520 30.70 3.26 -8.19
CA PHE A 520 29.49 2.88 -8.96
C PHE A 520 29.35 1.35 -9.06
N PRO A 521 28.35 0.72 -8.42
CA PRO A 521 28.18 -0.72 -8.49
C PRO A 521 27.73 -1.18 -9.88
N LYS A 522 28.28 -2.30 -10.38
CA LYS A 522 27.82 -2.97 -11.62
C LYS A 522 26.31 -3.28 -11.64
N ASN A 523 25.67 -3.37 -10.47
CA ASN A 523 24.25 -3.71 -10.33
C ASN A 523 23.29 -2.61 -10.82
N GLN A 524 23.73 -1.36 -10.95
CA GLN A 524 22.90 -0.30 -11.50
C GLN A 524 22.53 -0.56 -12.97
N PHE A 525 23.40 -1.22 -13.74
CA PHE A 525 23.11 -1.64 -15.11
C PHE A 525 22.05 -2.75 -15.18
N SER A 526 22.12 -3.74 -14.28
CA SER A 526 21.13 -4.81 -14.22
C SER A 526 19.76 -4.32 -13.77
N TYR A 527 19.71 -3.43 -12.76
CA TYR A 527 18.47 -2.76 -12.35
C TYR A 527 17.86 -1.95 -13.49
N ALA A 528 18.65 -1.09 -14.16
CA ALA A 528 18.18 -0.30 -15.30
C ALA A 528 17.72 -1.19 -16.47
N ARG A 529 18.36 -2.34 -16.68
CA ARG A 529 17.94 -3.32 -17.69
C ARG A 529 16.59 -3.94 -17.34
N ILE A 530 16.37 -4.34 -16.09
CA ILE A 530 15.08 -4.87 -15.62
C ILE A 530 13.99 -3.80 -15.77
N ALA A 531 14.23 -2.59 -15.27
CA ALA A 531 13.31 -1.46 -15.42
C ALA A 531 12.93 -1.21 -16.88
N LYS A 532 13.90 -1.25 -17.80
CA LYS A 532 13.66 -1.12 -19.24
C LYS A 532 12.81 -2.26 -19.82
N LEU A 533 12.96 -3.49 -19.34
CA LEU A 533 12.14 -4.63 -19.78
C LEU A 533 10.70 -4.58 -19.27
N LEU A 534 10.46 -3.84 -18.19
CA LEU A 534 9.15 -3.67 -17.56
C LEU A 534 8.34 -2.49 -18.10
N GLN A 535 8.94 -1.65 -18.95
CA GLN A 535 8.28 -0.47 -19.50
C GLN A 535 7.00 -0.84 -20.24
N LEU A 536 5.91 -0.18 -19.88
CA LEU A 536 4.66 -0.25 -20.62
C LEU A 536 4.89 0.27 -22.05
N PRO A 537 4.21 -0.33 -23.06
CA PRO A 537 4.20 0.25 -24.40
C PRO A 537 3.65 1.68 -24.35
N GLU A 538 4.24 2.60 -25.10
CA GLU A 538 3.66 3.94 -25.31
C GLU A 538 2.23 3.75 -25.83
N ASP A 539 1.27 4.52 -25.28
CA ASP A 539 -0.15 4.42 -25.62
C ASP A 539 -0.29 4.60 -27.15
N GLU A 540 -0.46 3.50 -27.88
CA GLU A 540 -0.48 3.48 -29.34
C GLU A 540 -1.80 4.06 -29.86
N SER A 541 -1.93 5.39 -29.85
CA SER A 541 -2.51 6.03 -31.02
C SER A 541 -1.50 5.88 -32.17
N SER A 542 -1.57 4.74 -32.86
CA SER A 542 -0.78 4.34 -34.02
C SER A 542 0.67 3.92 -33.76
N LYS A 543 0.91 2.61 -33.74
CA LYS A 543 2.02 1.93 -34.45
C LYS A 543 1.61 0.46 -34.59
N SER A 544 2.04 -0.19 -35.67
CA SER A 544 1.61 -1.54 -36.00
C SER A 544 2.64 -2.56 -35.52
N VAL A 545 2.16 -3.69 -34.99
CA VAL A 545 2.91 -4.87 -34.51
C VAL A 545 4.13 -5.27 -35.37
N PRO A 546 4.13 -5.16 -36.72
CA PRO A 546 5.31 -5.49 -37.52
C PRO A 546 6.54 -4.62 -37.24
N ARG A 547 6.36 -3.37 -36.76
CA ARG A 547 7.46 -2.43 -36.53
C ARG A 547 8.18 -2.66 -35.20
N VAL A 548 7.46 -3.12 -34.18
CA VAL A 548 8.04 -3.55 -32.89
C VAL A 548 8.94 -4.77 -33.08
N ILE A 549 8.52 -5.71 -33.92
CA ILE A 549 9.35 -6.88 -34.29
C ILE A 549 10.59 -6.43 -35.07
N TYR A 550 10.44 -5.48 -36.00
CA TYR A 550 11.57 -4.92 -36.75
C TYR A 550 12.62 -4.22 -35.86
N GLU A 551 12.19 -3.48 -34.83
CA GLU A 551 13.10 -2.78 -33.90
C GLU A 551 13.81 -3.73 -32.93
N ILE A 552 13.13 -4.79 -32.47
CA ILE A 552 13.74 -5.87 -31.68
C ILE A 552 14.82 -6.61 -32.50
N VAL A 553 14.55 -6.86 -33.78
CA VAL A 553 15.51 -7.49 -34.69
C VAL A 553 16.68 -6.55 -34.98
N ARG A 554 16.44 -5.27 -35.25
CA ARG A 554 17.50 -4.28 -35.55
C ARG A 554 18.48 -4.10 -34.39
N ASN A 555 17.97 -4.06 -33.15
CA ASN A 555 18.80 -3.88 -31.95
C ASN A 555 19.59 -5.15 -31.58
N ARG A 556 19.22 -6.33 -32.11
CA ARG A 556 20.02 -7.57 -32.00
C ARG A 556 21.22 -7.62 -32.94
N PHE A 557 21.21 -6.84 -34.02
CA PHE A 557 22.25 -6.87 -35.06
C PHE A 557 23.16 -5.64 -35.08
N THR A 558 22.97 -4.71 -34.15
CA THR A 558 23.86 -3.56 -33.94
C THR A 558 24.40 -3.60 -32.52
N SER A 559 25.37 -4.50 -32.32
CA SER A 559 26.30 -4.50 -31.18
C SER A 559 27.57 -3.76 -31.58
#